data_AF-A0A1Q6W2A0-F1
#
_entry.id   AF-A0A1Q6W2A0-F1
#
_cell.length_a   1.000
_cell.length_b   1.000
_cell.length_c   1.000
_cell.angle_alpha   90.00
_cell.angle_beta   90.00
_cell.angle_gamma   90.00
#
_symmetry.space_group_name_H-M   'P 1'
#
loop_
_entity.id
_entity.type
_entity.pdbx_description
1 polymer ?
#
loop_
_entity_poly.entity_id
_entity_poly.type
_entity_poly.pdbx_seq_one_letter_code
_entity_poly.pdbx_strand_id
1 'polypeptide(L)'
;ATFHFVKSFTDSTVPAGYGPFGIQAIGGQLFVTFAKQLAPDNQDDQAGPGNGYVDVFNPDGTVAKRFATRGNLNSPWAVALAPAGFGGFSRDLLLGNFGDGRIGAYDPTTGGFIDFLRDGTGNPIVIDGLWGLTFGPSADSTALFFTAGPDGEAHGLLGTLTPK
;
A
#
# COMPACT_ATOMS: atom_id res chain seq x y z
N ALA A 1 11.82 -7.02 -27.57
CA ALA A 1 12.03 -5.68 -26.99
C ALA A 1 13.22 -5.74 -26.04
N THR A 2 14.08 -4.73 -26.02
CA THR A 2 15.20 -4.63 -25.06
C THR A 2 14.81 -3.60 -24.01
N PHE A 3 14.89 -3.99 -22.74
CA PHE A 3 14.61 -3.10 -21.62
C PHE A 3 15.93 -2.57 -21.08
N HIS A 4 16.03 -1.25 -20.92
CA HIS A 4 17.20 -0.58 -20.35
C HIS A 4 16.80 0.13 -19.07
N PHE A 5 17.56 -0.08 -17.99
CA PHE A 5 17.43 0.71 -16.79
C PHE A 5 17.78 2.17 -17.11
N VAL A 6 16.85 3.08 -16.86
CA VAL A 6 17.05 4.51 -17.12
C VAL A 6 17.71 5.16 -15.91
N LYS A 7 17.08 5.06 -14.74
CA LYS A 7 17.59 5.57 -13.46
C LYS A 7 16.81 5.01 -12.27
N SER A 8 17.37 5.15 -11.07
CA SER A 8 16.66 4.96 -9.80
C SER A 8 16.30 6.32 -9.20
N PHE A 9 15.29 6.31 -8.33
CA PHE A 9 14.90 7.44 -7.51
C PHE A 9 14.53 6.93 -6.11
N THR A 10 14.72 7.79 -5.11
CA THR A 10 14.39 7.52 -3.71
C THR A 10 14.24 8.86 -2.97
N ASP A 11 13.67 8.82 -1.78
CA ASP A 11 13.63 9.95 -0.85
C ASP A 11 14.74 9.80 0.19
N SER A 12 15.74 10.68 0.14
CA SER A 12 16.85 10.68 1.11
C SER A 12 16.45 11.20 2.49
N THR A 13 15.23 11.71 2.66
CA THR A 13 14.69 12.15 3.96
C THR A 13 14.00 11.02 4.72
N VAL A 14 13.73 9.88 4.08
CA VAL A 14 13.37 8.64 4.79
C VAL A 14 14.60 8.18 5.59
N PRO A 15 14.49 7.91 6.90
CA PRO A 15 15.62 7.49 7.71
C PRO A 15 16.30 6.23 7.18
N ALA A 16 17.60 6.10 7.42
CA ALA A 16 18.35 4.87 7.14
C ALA A 16 17.70 3.65 7.82
N GLY A 17 17.80 2.48 7.17
CA GLY A 17 17.14 1.25 7.61
C GLY A 17 15.70 1.10 7.10
N TYR A 18 15.32 1.88 6.08
CA TYR A 18 14.08 1.71 5.32
C TYR A 18 14.42 1.58 3.85
N GLY A 19 13.69 0.72 3.13
CA GLY A 19 13.82 0.53 1.69
C GLY A 19 12.47 0.68 0.98
N PRO A 20 12.45 1.06 -0.31
CA PRO A 20 11.23 0.98 -1.13
C PRO A 20 10.67 -0.45 -1.11
N PHE A 21 9.35 -0.59 -0.96
CA PHE A 21 8.69 -1.89 -0.76
C PHE A 21 7.56 -2.14 -1.77
N GLY A 22 6.75 -1.12 -2.08
CA GLY A 22 5.68 -1.18 -3.07
C GLY A 22 5.60 0.09 -3.91
N ILE A 23 4.97 -0.01 -5.09
CA ILE A 23 4.76 1.12 -6.01
C ILE A 23 3.44 1.00 -6.76
N GLN A 24 2.72 2.12 -6.91
CA GLN A 24 1.52 2.21 -7.75
C GLN A 24 1.47 3.55 -8.50
N ALA A 25 1.12 3.52 -9.79
CA ALA A 25 0.82 4.71 -10.56
C ALA A 25 -0.66 5.11 -10.40
N ILE A 26 -0.91 6.35 -9.96
CA ILE A 26 -2.25 6.89 -9.72
C ILE A 26 -2.26 8.37 -10.17
N GLY A 27 -3.18 8.73 -11.06
CA GLY A 27 -3.35 10.12 -11.49
C GLY A 27 -2.10 10.77 -12.12
N GLY A 28 -1.21 9.97 -12.71
CA GLY A 28 0.06 10.45 -13.28
C GLY A 28 1.21 10.61 -12.29
N GLN A 29 0.99 10.28 -11.01
CA GLN A 29 2.03 10.26 -9.97
C GLN A 29 2.32 8.82 -9.55
N LEU A 30 3.47 8.61 -8.91
CA LEU A 30 3.91 7.32 -8.39
C LEU A 30 3.84 7.34 -6.87
N PHE A 31 2.98 6.52 -6.29
CA PHE A 31 2.95 6.30 -4.85
C PHE A 31 3.92 5.17 -4.53
N VAL A 32 4.97 5.48 -3.77
CA VAL A 32 6.01 4.54 -3.38
C VAL A 32 5.95 4.36 -1.87
N THR A 33 5.80 3.13 -1.43
CA THR A 33 5.83 2.77 -0.02
C THR A 33 7.24 2.38 0.39
N PHE A 34 7.59 2.64 1.64
CA PHE A 34 8.85 2.24 2.24
C PHE A 34 8.56 1.42 3.49
N ALA A 35 9.25 0.29 3.64
CA ALA A 35 9.19 -0.55 4.83
C ALA A 35 10.51 -0.50 5.58
N LYS A 36 10.45 -0.67 6.90
CA LYS A 36 11.67 -0.81 7.71
C LYS A 36 12.33 -2.14 7.37
N GLN A 37 13.64 -2.17 7.24
CA GLN A 37 14.39 -3.40 6.96
C GLN A 37 14.71 -4.15 8.26
N LEU A 38 14.65 -5.48 8.21
CA LEU A 38 15.00 -6.35 9.31
C LEU A 38 16.51 -6.58 9.35
N ALA A 39 17.17 -5.96 10.33
CA ALA A 39 18.59 -6.15 10.59
C ALA A 39 18.89 -7.59 11.07
N PRO A 40 20.11 -8.13 10.84
CA PRO A 40 21.28 -7.41 10.33
C PRO A 40 21.51 -7.49 8.82
N ASP A 41 20.90 -8.44 8.11
CA ASP A 41 21.13 -8.62 6.67
C ASP A 41 20.26 -7.73 5.78
N ASN A 42 19.16 -7.17 6.35
CA ASN A 42 18.24 -6.25 5.71
C ASN A 42 17.60 -6.82 4.43
N GLN A 43 17.40 -8.14 4.39
CA GLN A 43 16.75 -8.81 3.25
C GLN A 43 15.22 -8.78 3.32
N ASP A 44 14.68 -8.80 4.54
CA ASP A 44 13.23 -8.76 4.79
C ASP A 44 12.78 -7.44 5.41
N ASP A 45 11.48 -7.19 5.41
CA ASP A 45 10.89 -6.11 6.18
C ASP A 45 10.81 -6.48 7.68
N GLN A 46 10.92 -5.47 8.53
CA GLN A 46 10.58 -5.58 9.93
C GLN A 46 9.12 -5.14 10.12
N ALA A 47 8.20 -6.10 10.12
CA ALA A 47 6.81 -5.85 10.47
C ALA A 47 6.68 -5.16 11.86
N GLY A 48 5.70 -4.28 11.96
CA GLY A 48 5.32 -3.57 13.17
C GLY A 48 4.61 -2.24 12.89
N PRO A 49 3.66 -1.82 13.73
CA PRO A 49 3.04 -0.50 13.61
C PRO A 49 4.08 0.62 13.60
N GLY A 50 3.98 1.50 12.61
CA GLY A 50 4.87 2.64 12.43
C GLY A 50 6.14 2.32 11.63
N ASN A 51 6.33 1.08 11.18
CA ASN A 51 7.47 0.69 10.36
C ASN A 51 7.19 0.94 8.87
N GLY A 52 6.74 2.14 8.51
CA GLY A 52 6.62 2.50 7.11
C GLY A 52 6.46 3.98 6.81
N TYR A 53 6.64 4.31 5.54
CA TYR A 53 6.38 5.62 4.94
C TYR A 53 5.71 5.43 3.58
N VAL A 54 5.06 6.49 3.09
CA VAL A 54 4.58 6.56 1.70
C VAL A 54 4.94 7.91 1.15
N ASP A 55 5.60 7.94 0.00
CA ASP A 55 5.90 9.15 -0.75
C ASP A 55 5.16 9.15 -2.09
N VAL A 56 4.92 10.36 -2.59
CA VAL A 56 4.45 10.59 -3.94
C VAL A 56 5.61 11.15 -4.75
N PHE A 57 5.95 10.48 -5.84
CA PHE A 57 6.95 10.92 -6.81
C PHE A 57 6.28 11.36 -8.11
N ASN A 58 6.92 12.30 -8.80
CA ASN A 58 6.66 12.53 -10.21
C ASN A 58 7.32 11.40 -11.04
N PRO A 59 6.84 11.11 -12.27
CA PRO A 59 7.44 10.10 -13.13
C PRO A 59 8.91 10.34 -13.48
N ASP A 60 9.38 11.58 -13.36
CA ASP A 60 10.80 11.93 -13.50
C ASP A 60 11.64 11.61 -12.26
N GLY A 61 11.07 10.97 -11.22
CA GLY A 61 11.75 10.57 -9.99
C GLY A 61 11.96 11.68 -8.96
N THR A 62 11.43 12.89 -9.16
CA THR A 62 11.43 13.93 -8.12
C THR A 62 10.36 13.64 -7.07
N VAL A 63 10.67 13.83 -5.79
CA VAL A 63 9.69 13.71 -4.70
C VAL A 63 8.71 14.87 -4.80
N ALA A 64 7.43 14.57 -4.98
CA ALA A 64 6.36 15.56 -4.98
C ALA A 64 5.93 15.90 -3.55
N LYS A 65 5.71 14.88 -2.70
CA LYS A 65 5.44 15.04 -1.25
C LYS A 65 5.63 13.73 -0.47
N ARG A 66 5.85 13.86 0.84
CA ARG A 66 5.56 12.79 1.81
C ARG A 66 4.05 12.66 1.96
N PHE A 67 3.50 11.49 1.63
CA PHE A 67 2.07 11.21 1.77
C PHE A 67 1.73 10.80 3.21
N ALA A 68 2.39 9.77 3.73
CA ALA A 68 2.13 9.25 5.07
C ALA A 68 3.43 8.85 5.77
N THR A 69 3.45 9.00 7.10
CA THR A 69 4.62 8.73 7.94
C THR A 69 4.22 7.89 9.13
N ARG A 70 4.78 6.67 9.23
CA ARG A 70 4.64 5.76 10.37
C ARG A 70 3.16 5.56 10.76
N GLY A 71 2.86 5.56 12.06
CA GLY A 71 1.50 5.39 12.58
C GLY A 71 0.94 4.01 12.27
N ASN A 72 -0.11 3.97 11.44
CA ASN A 72 -0.81 2.74 11.06
C ASN A 72 -0.16 1.99 9.90
N LEU A 73 0.95 2.51 9.35
CA LEU A 73 1.73 1.81 8.34
C LEU A 73 2.54 0.69 9.00
N ASN A 74 2.38 -0.52 8.49
CA ASN A 74 3.05 -1.72 8.96
C ASN A 74 3.53 -2.52 7.75
N SER A 75 4.79 -2.29 7.36
CA SER A 75 5.35 -2.76 6.10
C SER A 75 4.39 -2.55 4.92
N PRO A 76 4.02 -1.28 4.63
CA PRO A 76 3.01 -0.98 3.61
C PRO A 76 3.47 -1.43 2.23
N TRP A 77 2.65 -2.20 1.50
CA TRP A 77 2.97 -2.68 0.15
C TRP A 77 1.97 -2.14 -0.87
N ALA A 78 0.70 -2.55 -0.75
CA ALA A 78 -0.33 -2.20 -1.71
C ALA A 78 -0.77 -0.75 -1.57
N VAL A 79 -1.05 -0.13 -2.72
CA VAL A 79 -1.70 1.18 -2.81
C VAL A 79 -2.80 1.09 -3.86
N ALA A 80 -4.02 1.52 -3.54
CA ALA A 80 -5.12 1.61 -4.49
C ALA A 80 -5.99 2.84 -4.22
N LEU A 81 -6.36 3.58 -5.27
CA LEU A 81 -7.35 4.64 -5.14
C LEU A 81 -8.75 4.04 -5.23
N ALA A 82 -9.56 4.21 -4.20
CA ALA A 82 -10.94 3.75 -4.20
C ALA A 82 -11.77 4.52 -5.24
N PRO A 83 -12.63 3.84 -6.02
CA PRO A 83 -13.53 4.49 -6.95
C PRO A 83 -14.65 5.22 -6.20
N ALA A 84 -15.45 5.96 -6.95
CA ALA A 84 -16.73 6.41 -6.44
C ALA A 84 -17.62 5.18 -6.12
N GLY A 85 -18.38 5.24 -5.02
CA GLY A 85 -19.31 4.17 -4.65
C GLY A 85 -18.68 3.05 -3.81
N PHE A 86 -17.40 3.17 -3.40
CA PHE A 86 -16.76 2.23 -2.48
C PHE A 86 -17.16 2.46 -1.01
N GLY A 87 -18.46 2.60 -0.77
CA GLY A 87 -19.03 2.88 0.56
C GLY A 87 -18.48 4.16 1.18
N GLY A 88 -18.27 4.12 2.50
CA GLY A 88 -17.73 5.24 3.28
C GLY A 88 -16.31 5.66 2.93
N PHE A 89 -15.57 4.83 2.18
CA PHE A 89 -14.19 5.09 1.73
C PHE A 89 -14.12 5.48 0.24
N SER A 90 -15.23 5.96 -0.32
CA SER A 90 -15.28 6.39 -1.72
C SER A 90 -14.23 7.49 -1.97
N ARG A 91 -13.37 7.28 -2.98
CA ARG A 91 -12.27 8.19 -3.36
C ARG A 91 -11.11 8.30 -2.36
N ASP A 92 -11.09 7.47 -1.32
CA ASP A 92 -9.94 7.40 -0.41
C ASP A 92 -8.80 6.58 -1.00
N LEU A 93 -7.58 6.84 -0.53
CA LEU A 93 -6.43 6.01 -0.83
C LEU A 93 -6.38 4.83 0.15
N LEU A 94 -6.36 3.61 -0.37
CA LEU A 94 -6.22 2.39 0.40
C LEU A 94 -4.74 1.98 0.43
N LEU A 95 -4.22 1.76 1.63
CA LEU A 95 -2.88 1.21 1.86
C LEU A 95 -3.01 -0.17 2.50
N GLY A 96 -2.52 -1.19 1.82
CA GLY A 96 -2.44 -2.57 2.32
C GLY A 96 -1.13 -2.78 3.09
N ASN A 97 -1.23 -3.18 4.35
CA ASN A 97 -0.10 -3.53 5.18
C ASN A 97 0.25 -5.00 4.99
N PHE A 98 1.46 -5.29 4.51
CA PHE A 98 1.96 -6.65 4.44
C PHE A 98 2.15 -7.23 5.86
N GLY A 99 2.70 -6.44 6.79
CA GLY A 99 3.12 -6.93 8.09
C GLY A 99 2.00 -7.27 9.08
N ASP A 100 0.75 -6.86 8.83
CA ASP A 100 -0.41 -7.30 9.62
C ASP A 100 -1.68 -7.59 8.81
N GLY A 101 -1.60 -7.53 7.48
CA GLY A 101 -2.71 -7.87 6.61
C GLY A 101 -3.88 -6.88 6.61
N ARG A 102 -3.80 -5.75 7.33
CA ARG A 102 -4.88 -4.77 7.39
C ARG A 102 -4.83 -3.81 6.21
N ILE A 103 -5.99 -3.29 5.84
CA ILE A 103 -6.13 -2.27 4.78
C ILE A 103 -6.61 -0.98 5.44
N GLY A 104 -5.76 0.06 5.45
CA GLY A 104 -6.09 1.38 5.96
C GLY A 104 -6.58 2.31 4.85
N ALA A 105 -7.63 3.07 5.12
CA ALA A 105 -8.10 4.17 4.27
C ALA A 105 -7.46 5.49 4.71
N TYR A 106 -7.06 6.30 3.74
CA TYR A 106 -6.37 7.57 3.95
C TYR A 106 -6.97 8.65 3.05
N ASP A 107 -7.11 9.86 3.59
CA ASP A 107 -7.53 11.01 2.80
C ASP A 107 -6.48 11.28 1.71
N PRO A 108 -6.86 11.30 0.42
CA PRO A 108 -5.92 11.36 -0.69
C PRO A 108 -5.21 12.73 -0.81
N THR A 109 -5.76 13.77 -0.18
CA THR A 109 -5.23 15.13 -0.25
C THR A 109 -4.16 15.33 0.84
N THR A 110 -4.52 15.00 2.07
CA THR A 110 -3.75 15.27 3.28
C THR A 110 -2.84 14.11 3.70
N GLY A 111 -3.15 12.87 3.27
CA GLY A 111 -2.48 11.66 3.75
C GLY A 111 -2.85 11.28 5.18
N GLY A 112 -3.90 11.87 5.74
CA GLY A 112 -4.41 11.53 7.06
C GLY A 112 -5.11 10.17 7.06
N PHE A 113 -4.79 9.34 8.05
CA PHE A 113 -5.49 8.07 8.27
C PHE A 113 -6.95 8.30 8.67
N ILE A 114 -7.87 7.51 8.09
CA ILE A 114 -9.31 7.59 8.32
C ILE A 114 -9.77 6.43 9.22
N ASP A 115 -9.75 5.20 8.72
CA ASP A 115 -10.04 3.97 9.48
C ASP A 115 -9.46 2.76 8.72
N PHE A 116 -9.49 1.59 9.35
CA PHE A 116 -9.28 0.32 8.67
C PHE A 116 -10.57 -0.18 8.01
N LEU A 117 -10.45 -0.89 6.88
CA LEU A 117 -11.57 -1.63 6.31
C LEU A 117 -12.05 -2.70 7.30
N ARG A 118 -13.37 -2.84 7.41
CA ARG A 118 -14.03 -3.76 8.34
C ARG A 118 -14.96 -4.74 7.61
N ASP A 119 -15.11 -5.92 8.17
CA ASP A 119 -16.07 -6.90 7.72
C ASP A 119 -17.51 -6.51 8.09
N GLY A 120 -18.49 -7.33 7.66
CA GLY A 120 -19.91 -7.09 7.92
C GLY A 120 -20.31 -7.15 9.40
N THR A 121 -19.41 -7.55 10.29
CA THR A 121 -19.58 -7.57 11.76
C THR A 121 -18.88 -6.42 12.47
N GLY A 122 -18.14 -5.58 11.73
CA GLY A 122 -17.41 -4.42 12.26
C GLY A 122 -15.97 -4.71 12.69
N ASN A 123 -15.47 -5.94 12.50
CA ASN A 123 -14.09 -6.28 12.81
C ASN A 123 -13.16 -5.85 11.67
N PRO A 124 -11.92 -5.38 11.96
CA PRO A 124 -10.95 -5.09 10.92
C PRO A 124 -10.70 -6.32 10.03
N ILE A 125 -10.67 -6.12 8.72
CA ILE A 125 -10.26 -7.15 7.77
C ILE A 125 -8.76 -7.37 7.93
N VAL A 126 -8.36 -8.63 8.08
CA VAL A 126 -6.97 -9.08 8.18
C VAL A 126 -6.76 -10.19 7.15
N ILE A 127 -5.82 -9.97 6.24
CA ILE A 127 -5.45 -10.92 5.18
C ILE A 127 -3.98 -11.26 5.37
N ASP A 128 -3.68 -12.47 5.85
CA ASP A 128 -2.31 -12.93 6.07
C ASP A 128 -1.48 -12.86 4.78
N GLY A 129 -0.31 -12.21 4.87
CA GLY A 129 0.58 -11.98 3.73
C GLY A 129 -0.01 -11.10 2.63
N LEU A 130 -0.79 -10.06 2.96
CA LEU A 130 -1.39 -9.16 1.96
C LEU A 130 -0.34 -8.46 1.08
N TRP A 131 -0.40 -8.68 -0.23
CA TRP A 131 0.50 -8.07 -1.22
C TRP A 131 -0.20 -6.99 -2.04
N GLY A 132 -0.96 -7.38 -3.07
CA GLY A 132 -1.52 -6.46 -4.06
C GLY A 132 -2.96 -6.09 -3.77
N LEU A 133 -3.35 -4.89 -4.17
CA LEU A 133 -4.73 -4.41 -4.19
C LEU A 133 -5.02 -3.79 -5.56
N THR A 134 -6.15 -4.15 -6.18
CA THR A 134 -6.61 -3.48 -7.40
C THR A 134 -8.13 -3.50 -7.48
N PHE A 135 -8.71 -2.42 -7.98
CA PHE A 135 -10.12 -2.42 -8.35
C PHE A 135 -10.35 -3.16 -9.66
N GLY A 136 -11.57 -3.68 -9.85
CA GLY A 136 -11.99 -4.30 -11.09
C GLY A 136 -11.85 -3.37 -12.30
N PRO A 137 -11.75 -3.93 -13.52
CA PRO A 137 -11.33 -3.18 -14.71
C PRO A 137 -12.38 -2.18 -15.22
N SER A 138 -13.66 -2.30 -14.82
CA SER A 138 -14.66 -1.31 -15.18
C SER A 138 -14.54 -0.08 -14.28
N ALA A 139 -14.69 1.12 -14.85
CA ALA A 139 -14.57 2.38 -14.12
C ALA A 139 -15.48 2.48 -12.87
N ASP A 140 -16.64 1.82 -12.92
CA ASP A 140 -17.63 1.81 -11.85
C ASP A 140 -17.51 0.58 -10.93
N SER A 141 -16.46 -0.25 -11.10
CA SER A 141 -16.29 -1.45 -10.27
C SER A 141 -15.93 -1.06 -8.86
N THR A 142 -16.73 -1.48 -7.89
CA THR A 142 -16.40 -1.37 -6.47
C THR A 142 -15.79 -2.65 -5.90
N ALA A 143 -15.51 -3.64 -6.76
CA ALA A 143 -14.85 -4.87 -6.35
C ALA A 143 -13.35 -4.62 -6.19
N LEU A 144 -12.85 -4.77 -4.95
CA LEU A 144 -11.44 -4.69 -4.61
C LEU A 144 -10.84 -6.09 -4.61
N PHE A 145 -10.06 -6.41 -5.63
CA PHE A 145 -9.28 -7.64 -5.69
C PHE A 145 -8.01 -7.51 -4.88
N PHE A 146 -7.61 -8.60 -4.23
CA PHE A 146 -6.35 -8.66 -3.49
C PHE A 146 -5.58 -9.94 -3.80
N THR A 147 -4.26 -9.86 -3.72
CA THR A 147 -3.37 -11.03 -3.68
C THR A 147 -2.70 -11.13 -2.32
N ALA A 148 -2.42 -12.36 -1.89
CA ALA A 148 -1.71 -12.59 -0.66
C ALA A 148 -0.83 -13.84 -0.71
N GLY A 149 0.26 -13.81 0.06
CA GLY A 149 1.19 -14.91 0.29
C GLY A 149 1.10 -15.42 1.74
N PRO A 150 0.04 -16.16 2.12
CA PRO A 150 -0.13 -16.61 3.50
C PRO A 150 0.88 -17.71 3.87
N ASP A 151 1.00 -17.96 5.18
CA ASP A 151 1.94 -18.94 5.76
C ASP A 151 3.40 -18.66 5.37
N GLY A 152 3.83 -17.40 5.55
CA GLY A 152 5.18 -16.97 5.17
C GLY A 152 5.45 -17.13 3.68
N GLU A 153 4.48 -16.76 2.85
CA GLU A 153 4.55 -16.81 1.38
C GLU A 153 4.64 -18.22 0.77
N ALA A 154 4.43 -19.27 1.57
CA ALA A 154 4.42 -20.66 1.08
C ALA A 154 3.21 -20.99 0.18
N HIS A 155 2.18 -20.14 0.20
CA HIS A 155 0.94 -20.29 -0.54
C HIS A 155 0.55 -19.01 -1.28
N GLY A 156 -0.42 -19.12 -2.19
CA GLY A 156 -0.98 -18.00 -2.93
C GLY A 156 -2.49 -17.92 -2.76
N LEU A 157 -2.99 -16.72 -2.47
CA LEU A 157 -4.41 -16.43 -2.36
C LEU A 157 -4.77 -15.25 -3.29
N LEU A 158 -5.82 -15.43 -4.08
CA LEU A 158 -6.52 -14.36 -4.80
C LEU A 158 -7.93 -14.27 -4.22
N GLY A 159 -8.35 -13.06 -3.86
CA GLY A 159 -9.68 -12.83 -3.31
C GLY A 159 -10.28 -11.50 -3.73
N THR A 160 -11.49 -11.23 -3.23
CA THR A 160 -12.25 -10.02 -3.56
C THR A 160 -13.01 -9.54 -2.34
N LEU A 161 -12.96 -8.22 -2.11
CA LEU A 161 -13.75 -7.50 -1.12
C LEU A 161 -14.74 -6.60 -1.86
N THR A 162 -16.01 -6.62 -1.44
CA THR A 162 -17.04 -5.72 -1.98
C THR A 162 -17.63 -4.88 -0.85
N PRO A 163 -17.84 -3.57 -1.06
CA PRO A 163 -18.51 -2.75 -0.07
C PRO A 163 -19.95 -3.22 0.10
N LYS A 164 -20.47 -3.08 1.31
CA LYS A 164 -21.87 -3.37 1.63
C LYS A 164 -22.73 -2.13 1.48
#